data_AF-A0AAV8WSY1-F1
#
_entry.id   AF-A0AAV8WSY1-F1
#
_cell.length_a   1.000
_cell.length_b   1.000
_cell.length_c   1.000
_cell.angle_alpha   90.00
_cell.angle_beta   90.00
_cell.angle_gamma   90.00
#
_symmetry.space_group_name_H-M   'P 1'
#
loop_
_entity.id
_entity.type
_entity.pdbx_description
1 polymer ?
#
loop_
_entity_poly.entity_id
_entity_poly.type
_entity_poly.pdbx_seq_one_letter_code
_entity_poly.pdbx_strand_id
1 'polypeptide(L)'
;MFISEKPYQCSECQKTFALQGQLNSHVKYKHTKQKDFICNVCARAFTAKHSLEEHLRTHTGEKKEPKHECSFCGKKCITTTHLKIHIKSQHTG
;
A
#
# COMPACT_ATOMS: atom_id res chain seq x y z
N MET A 1 -18.40 -7.89 -22.12
CA MET A 1 -17.50 -8.62 -21.21
C MET A 1 -16.20 -7.83 -21.11
N PHE A 2 -15.82 -7.32 -19.94
CA PHE A 2 -14.49 -6.74 -19.74
C PHE A 2 -13.56 -7.87 -19.33
N ILE A 3 -12.77 -8.38 -20.27
CA ILE A 3 -11.67 -9.28 -19.92
C ILE A 3 -10.68 -8.41 -19.13
N SER A 4 -10.43 -8.78 -17.88
CA SER A 4 -9.35 -8.16 -17.11
C SER A 4 -8.05 -8.69 -17.68
N GLU A 5 -7.62 -8.12 -18.80
CA GLU A 5 -6.35 -8.48 -19.42
C GLU A 5 -5.23 -8.03 -18.49
N LYS A 6 -4.46 -9.00 -18.03
CA LYS A 6 -3.23 -8.79 -17.27
C LYS A 6 -2.05 -9.15 -18.15
N PRO A 7 -1.73 -8.33 -19.17
CA PRO A 7 -0.74 -8.69 -20.19
C PRO A 7 0.68 -8.75 -19.63
N TYR A 8 0.91 -8.18 -18.43
CA TYR A 8 2.23 -8.10 -17.84
C TYR A 8 2.49 -9.29 -16.92
N GLN A 9 3.28 -10.26 -17.39
CA GLN A 9 3.64 -11.46 -16.64
C GLN A 9 5.07 -11.38 -16.09
N CYS A 10 5.26 -11.81 -14.84
CA CYS A 10 6.58 -11.98 -14.24
C CYS A 10 7.23 -13.26 -14.77
N SER A 11 8.39 -13.15 -15.39
CA SER A 11 9.15 -14.29 -15.92
C SER A 11 9.68 -15.24 -14.85
N GLU A 12 9.89 -14.76 -13.62
CA GLU A 12 10.47 -15.58 -12.55
C GLU A 12 9.44 -16.40 -11.76
N CYS A 13 8.19 -15.91 -11.63
CA CYS A 13 7.15 -16.62 -10.88
C CYS A 13 5.79 -16.70 -11.59
N GLN A 14 5.72 -16.30 -12.86
CA GLN A 14 4.54 -16.37 -13.73
C GLN A 14 3.29 -15.61 -13.23
N LYS A 15 3.43 -14.76 -12.20
CA LYS A 15 2.34 -13.87 -11.76
C LYS A 15 2.03 -12.81 -12.80
N THR A 16 0.75 -12.57 -13.05
CA THR A 16 0.27 -11.58 -14.01
C THR A 16 -0.28 -10.33 -13.33
N PHE A 17 -0.07 -9.18 -13.96
CA PHE A 17 -0.43 -7.86 -13.48
C PHE A 17 -1.14 -7.07 -14.58
N ALA A 18 -2.04 -6.18 -14.17
CA ALA A 18 -2.80 -5.34 -15.09
C ALA A 18 -1.96 -4.18 -15.65
N LEU A 19 -0.92 -3.76 -14.92
CA LEU A 19 -0.09 -2.62 -15.28
C LEU A 19 1.40 -2.99 -15.24
N GLN A 20 2.18 -2.48 -16.19
CA GLN A 20 3.63 -2.69 -16.24
C GLN A 20 4.33 -2.21 -14.97
N GLY A 21 3.89 -1.09 -14.38
CA GLY A 21 4.44 -0.56 -13.13
C GLY A 21 4.25 -1.51 -11.93
N GLN A 22 3.16 -2.29 -11.92
CA GLN A 22 2.92 -3.30 -10.89
C GLN A 22 3.86 -4.50 -11.06
N LEU A 23 4.07 -4.95 -12.30
CA LEU A 23 5.04 -6.00 -12.61
C LEU A 23 6.46 -5.57 -12.21
N ASN A 24 6.89 -4.37 -12.61
CA ASN A 24 8.23 -3.86 -12.27
C ASN A 24 8.44 -3.77 -10.75
N SER A 25 7.44 -3.25 -10.03
CA SER A 25 7.47 -3.18 -8.56
C SER A 25 7.52 -4.58 -7.92
N HIS A 26 6.79 -5.54 -8.49
CA HIS A 26 6.79 -6.93 -8.04
C HIS A 26 8.17 -7.58 -8.21
N VAL A 27 8.77 -7.47 -9.40
CA VAL A 27 10.11 -7.99 -9.68
C VAL A 27 11.11 -7.39 -8.70
N LYS A 28 11.12 -6.07 -8.59
CA LYS A 28 11.99 -5.34 -7.65
C LYS A 28 11.85 -5.83 -6.20
N TYR A 29 10.63 -6.04 -5.74
CA TYR A 29 10.34 -6.42 -4.35
C TYR A 29 10.61 -7.90 -4.05
N LYS A 30 10.24 -8.80 -4.96
CA LYS A 30 10.24 -10.25 -4.71
C LYS A 30 11.48 -10.96 -5.22
N HIS A 31 12.11 -10.42 -6.26
CA HIS A 31 13.14 -11.10 -7.00
C HIS A 31 14.49 -10.38 -6.84
N THR A 32 14.51 -9.05 -6.95
CA THR A 32 15.76 -8.27 -6.91
C THR A 32 16.16 -7.77 -5.52
N LYS A 33 15.23 -7.71 -4.56
CA LYS A 33 15.43 -7.09 -3.22
C LYS A 33 16.02 -5.67 -3.26
N GLN A 34 15.87 -4.96 -4.38
CA GLN A 34 16.41 -3.62 -4.55
C GLN A 34 15.59 -2.64 -3.72
N LYS A 35 16.17 -2.21 -2.60
CA LYS A 35 15.58 -1.25 -1.68
C LYS A 35 16.20 0.12 -1.92
N ASP A 36 15.74 0.78 -2.97
CA ASP A 36 16.30 2.06 -3.41
C ASP A 36 15.93 3.23 -2.48
N PHE A 37 14.94 3.05 -1.60
CA PHE A 37 14.45 4.11 -0.71
C PHE A 37 14.95 3.86 0.70
N ILE A 38 16.07 4.48 1.07
CA ILE A 38 16.71 4.30 2.36
C ILE A 38 16.28 5.42 3.32
N CYS A 39 15.87 5.05 4.53
CA CYS A 39 15.66 5.99 5.62
C CYS A 39 16.99 6.57 6.07
N ASN A 40 17.15 7.88 6.01
CA ASN A 40 18.34 8.59 6.45
C ASN A 40 18.51 8.62 7.99
N VAL A 41 17.45 8.33 8.75
CA VAL A 41 17.48 8.33 10.22
C VAL A 41 17.96 6.99 10.79
N CYS A 42 17.50 5.87 10.23
CA CYS A 42 17.80 4.53 10.77
C CYS A 42 18.37 3.54 9.75
N ALA A 43 18.74 4.01 8.55
CA ALA A 43 19.26 3.22 7.44
C ALA A 43 18.33 2.08 6.95
N ARG A 44 17.08 2.05 7.41
CA ARG A 44 16.10 1.05 6.97
C ARG A 44 15.72 1.31 5.52
N ALA A 45 15.85 0.28 4.70
CA ALA A 45 15.60 0.40 3.27
C ALA A 45 14.22 -0.18 2.87
N PHE A 46 13.56 0.52 1.95
CA PHE A 46 12.21 0.31 1.46
C PHE A 46 12.23 0.18 -0.07
N THR A 47 11.23 -0.51 -0.60
CA THR A 47 11.12 -0.76 -2.05
C THR A 47 10.24 0.25 -2.78
N ALA A 48 9.49 1.07 -2.05
CA ALA A 48 8.65 2.11 -2.60
C ALA A 48 8.75 3.42 -1.79
N LYS A 49 8.68 4.56 -2.50
CA LYS A 49 8.76 5.89 -1.91
C LYS A 49 7.69 6.12 -0.84
N HIS A 50 6.43 5.80 -1.14
CA HIS A 50 5.31 5.98 -0.20
C HIS A 50 5.52 5.20 1.12
N SER A 51 6.16 4.03 1.06
CA SER A 51 6.47 3.23 2.27
C SER A 51 7.56 3.88 3.11
N LEU A 52 8.57 4.48 2.47
CA LEU A 52 9.58 5.28 3.16
C LEU A 52 8.95 6.53 3.78
N GLU A 53 8.12 7.26 3.06
CA GLU A 53 7.43 8.46 3.58
C GLU A 53 6.55 8.12 4.78
N GLU A 54 5.79 7.03 4.73
CA GLU A 54 5.01 6.56 5.88
C GLU A 54 5.90 6.19 7.06
N HIS A 55 7.02 5.51 6.80
CA HIS A 55 7.99 5.19 7.84
C HIS A 55 8.63 6.43 8.45
N LEU A 56 8.95 7.47 7.68
CA LEU A 56 9.55 8.70 8.21
C LEU A 56 8.62 9.37 9.25
N ARG A 57 7.30 9.22 9.12
CA ARG A 57 6.35 9.70 10.14
C ARG A 57 6.54 9.03 11.50
N THR A 58 7.09 7.82 11.56
CA THR A 58 7.40 7.16 12.85
C THR A 58 8.57 7.81 13.56
N HIS A 59 9.46 8.48 12.83
CA HIS A 59 10.57 9.24 13.41
C HIS A 59 10.15 10.65 13.83
N THR A 60 9.29 11.32 13.05
CA THR A 60 8.81 12.67 13.38
C THR A 60 7.65 12.67 14.38
N GLY A 61 7.03 11.52 14.65
CA GLY A 61 5.86 11.42 15.52
C GLY A 61 4.61 12.05 14.90
N GLU A 62 4.60 12.29 13.59
CA GLU A 62 3.48 12.91 12.88
C GLU A 62 2.25 11.99 12.93
N LYS A 63 1.29 12.32 13.81
CA LYS A 63 0.01 11.65 13.87
C LYS A 63 -0.83 12.07 12.68
N LYS A 64 -1.33 11.09 11.92
CA LYS A 64 -2.25 11.37 10.82
C LYS A 64 -3.59 11.77 11.42
N GLU A 65 -4.01 13.01 11.17
CA GLU A 65 -5.34 13.48 11.58
C GLU A 65 -6.43 12.64 10.91
N PRO A 66 -7.33 12.00 11.68
CA PRO A 66 -8.35 11.15 11.12
C PRO A 66 -9.45 12.01 10.48
N LYS A 67 -9.50 12.01 9.15
CA LYS A 67 -10.41 12.86 8.36
C LYS A 67 -11.75 12.21 8.02
N HIS A 68 -11.89 10.90 8.21
CA HIS A 68 -13.07 10.17 7.79
C HIS A 68 -13.81 9.61 8.99
N GLU A 69 -15.08 9.92 9.13
CA GLU A 69 -15.91 9.46 10.23
C GLU A 69 -16.87 8.37 9.78
N CYS A 70 -17.05 7.35 10.61
CA CYS A 70 -18.03 6.31 10.38
C CYS A 70 -19.44 6.81 10.72
N SER A 71 -20.33 6.78 9.74
CA SER A 71 -21.73 7.21 9.90
C SER A 71 -22.54 6.34 10.86
N PHE A 72 -22.14 5.09 11.12
CA PHE A 72 -22.87 4.16 11.99
C PHE A 72 -22.47 4.27 13.47
N CYS A 73 -21.21 4.57 13.76
CA CYS A 73 -20.69 4.54 15.15
C CYS A 73 -19.77 5.72 15.51
N GLY A 74 -19.62 6.72 14.65
CA GLY A 74 -18.79 7.91 14.89
C GLY A 74 -17.28 7.64 14.92
N LYS A 75 -16.83 6.40 14.65
CA LYS A 75 -15.41 6.05 14.69
C LYS A 75 -14.64 6.78 13.59
N LYS A 76 -13.63 7.56 13.98
CA LYS A 76 -12.75 8.28 13.05
C LYS A 76 -11.64 7.39 12.51
N CYS A 77 -11.39 7.51 11.21
CA CYS A 77 -10.46 6.72 10.41
C CYS A 77 -9.62 7.67 9.55
N ILE A 78 -8.38 7.26 9.28
CA ILE A 78 -7.43 8.09 8.52
C ILE A 78 -7.66 8.00 7.02
N THR A 79 -8.15 6.85 6.52
CA THR A 79 -8.34 6.61 5.08
C THR A 79 -9.74 6.10 4.79
N THR A 80 -10.24 6.40 3.60
CA THR A 80 -11.54 5.91 3.11
C THR A 80 -11.57 4.39 2.97
N THR A 81 -10.45 3.76 2.59
CA THR A 81 -10.35 2.30 2.50
C THR A 81 -10.52 1.63 3.87
N HIS A 82 -9.85 2.13 4.91
CA HIS A 82 -10.05 1.63 6.27
C HIS A 82 -11.49 1.80 6.74
N LEU A 83 -12.11 2.95 6.44
CA LEU A 83 -13.51 3.19 6.78
C LEU A 83 -14.44 2.18 6.08
N LYS A 84 -14.24 1.91 4.79
CA LYS A 84 -15.03 0.93 4.04
C LYS A 84 -14.90 -0.49 4.62
N ILE A 85 -13.69 -0.92 4.95
CA ILE A 85 -13.45 -2.23 5.57
C ILE A 85 -14.10 -2.29 6.96
N HIS A 86 -13.97 -1.23 7.76
CA HIS A 86 -14.63 -1.12 9.05
C HIS A 86 -16.15 -1.26 8.94
N ILE A 87 -16.77 -0.52 8.02
CA ILE A 87 -18.24 -0.59 7.82
C ILE A 87 -18.67 -1.99 7.41
N LYS A 88 -17.97 -2.58 6.42
CA LYS A 88 -18.27 -3.94 5.96
C LYS A 88 -18.13 -4.99 7.06
N SER A 89 -17.05 -4.93 7.83
CA SER A 89 -16.75 -5.95 8.84
C SER A 89 -17.52 -5.79 10.16
N GLN A 90 -18.08 -4.61 10.46
CA GLN A 90 -18.69 -4.34 11.76
C GLN A 90 -20.17 -3.97 11.68
N HIS A 91 -20.64 -3.46 10.54
CA HIS A 91 -22.02 -2.93 10.40
C HIS A 91 -22.82 -3.58 9.27
N THR A 92 -22.16 -4.20 8.29
CA THR A 92 -22.82 -4.76 7.09
C THR A 92 -22.47 -6.23 6.88
N GLY A 93 -22.44 -7.00 7.98
CA GLY A 93 -22.32 -8.46 7.95
C GLY A 93 -23.38 -9.10 7.07
#